data_AF-A0A392T9N3-F1
#
_entry.id   AF-A0A392T9N3-F1
#
_cell.length_a   1.000
_cell.length_b   1.000
_cell.length_c   1.000
_cell.angle_alpha   90.00
_cell.angle_beta   90.00
_cell.angle_gamma   90.00
#
_symmetry.space_group_name_H-M   'P 1'
#
loop_
_entity.id
_entity.type
_entity.pdbx_description
1 polymer ?
#
loop_
_entity_poly.entity_id
_entity_poly.type
_entity_poly.pdbx_seq_one_letter_code
_entity_poly.pdbx_strand_id
1 'polypeptide(L)' 'MLSSEFTYQRTALTPEEVADYGRLVAFVGNFPANLLEDSEGNPLLDDNGRQKTSAKLIDTKRLLG' A
#
# COMPACT_ATOMS: atom_id res chain seq x y z
N MET A 1 -1.27 -23.09 -17.91
CA MET A 1 -1.43 -23.16 -16.43
C MET A 1 -2.41 -22.08 -16.05
N LEU A 2 -3.57 -22.45 -15.49
CA LEU A 2 -4.56 -21.50 -14.99
C LEU A 2 -3.90 -20.69 -13.87
N SER A 3 -3.93 -19.35 -13.98
CA SER A 3 -3.51 -18.46 -12.92
C SER A 3 -4.40 -18.72 -11.70
N SER A 4 -3.88 -19.43 -10.72
CA SER A 4 -4.55 -19.62 -9.44
C SER A 4 -4.88 -18.24 -8.88
N GLU A 5 -6.15 -17.94 -8.68
CA GLU A 5 -6.61 -16.70 -8.08
C GLU A 5 -5.96 -16.56 -6.69
N PHE A 6 -5.01 -15.64 -6.54
CA PHE A 6 -4.24 -15.42 -5.30
C PHE A 6 -5.03 -14.58 -4.27
N THR A 7 -6.34 -14.44 -4.46
CA THR A 7 -7.19 -13.61 -3.59
C THR A 7 -7.77 -14.47 -2.49
N TYR A 8 -7.13 -14.47 -1.32
CA TYR A 8 -7.64 -15.15 -0.13
C TYR A 8 -8.53 -14.21 0.67
N GLN A 9 -9.70 -14.70 1.08
CA GLN A 9 -10.54 -14.00 2.05
C GLN A 9 -9.85 -13.99 3.40
N ARG A 10 -9.90 -12.86 4.12
CA ARG A 10 -9.26 -12.74 5.44
C ARG A 10 -9.80 -13.76 6.46
N THR A 11 -11.05 -14.20 6.28
CA THR A 11 -11.69 -15.24 7.08
C THR A 11 -11.13 -16.65 6.85
N ALA A 12 -10.38 -16.86 5.77
CA ALA A 12 -9.75 -18.13 5.44
C ALA A 12 -8.32 -18.25 5.99
N LEU A 13 -7.81 -17.19 6.64
CA LEU A 13 -6.47 -17.18 7.22
C LEU A 13 -6.46 -17.84 8.59
N THR A 14 -5.39 -18.57 8.90
CA THR A 14 -5.09 -19.04 10.24
C THR A 14 -4.79 -17.85 11.18
N PRO A 15 -4.88 -18.04 12.51
CA PRO A 15 -4.54 -16.97 13.45
C PRO A 15 -3.11 -16.41 13.28
N GLU A 16 -2.15 -17.26 12.91
CA GLU A 16 -0.77 -16.87 12.63
C GLU A 16 -0.67 -16.00 11.36
N GLU A 17 -1.29 -16.42 10.26
CA GLU A 17 -1.32 -15.66 9.01
C GLU A 17 -2.04 -14.31 9.17
N VAL A 18 -3.08 -14.23 10.01
CA VAL A 18 -3.73 -12.95 10.36
C VAL A 18 -2.76 -12.02 11.08
N ALA A 19 -1.96 -12.55 12.01
CA ALA A 19 -0.97 -11.77 12.72
C ALA A 19 0.14 -11.28 11.78
N ASP A 20 0.63 -12.15 10.88
CA ASP A 20 1.61 -11.80 9.85
C ASP A 20 1.10 -10.75 8.88
N TYR A 21 -0.14 -10.90 8.41
CA TYR A 21 -0.79 -9.88 7.59
C TYR A 21 -0.90 -8.55 8.35
N GLY A 22 -1.21 -8.57 9.64
CA GLY A 22 -1.20 -7.38 10.50
C GLY A 22 0.18 -6.70 10.55
N ARG A 23 1.25 -7.47 10.71
CA ARG A 23 2.64 -6.96 10.67
C ARG A 23 2.97 -6.32 9.32
N LEU A 24 2.57 -6.95 8.23
CA LEU A 24 2.76 -6.41 6.88
C LEU A 24 2.01 -5.09 6.66
N VAL A 25 0.74 -5.02 7.09
CA VAL A 25 -0.07 -3.79 6.99
C VAL A 25 0.57 -2.66 7.80
N ALA A 26 1.01 -2.94 9.03
CA ALA A 26 1.68 -1.94 9.87
C ALA A 26 3.01 -1.46 9.24
N PHE A 27 3.80 -2.38 8.69
CA PHE A 27 5.05 -2.06 8.01
C PHE A 27 4.83 -1.16 6.79
N VAL A 28 3.88 -1.52 5.91
CA VAL A 28 3.52 -0.70 4.74
C VAL A 28 2.91 0.63 5.13
N GLY A 29 2.11 0.68 6.20
CA GLY A 29 1.50 1.91 6.70
C GLY A 29 2.51 2.94 7.21
N ASN A 30 3.73 2.51 7.59
CA ASN A 30 4.81 3.39 8.02
C ASN A 30 5.62 3.98 6.84
N PHE A 31 5.28 3.62 5.60
CA PHE A 31 6.00 4.15 4.44
C PHE A 31 5.60 5.60 4.20
N PRO A 32 6.55 6.50 3.86
CA PRO A 32 6.22 7.87 3.55
C PRO A 32 5.27 7.90 2.36
N ALA A 33 4.14 8.60 2.51
CA ALA A 33 3.20 8.80 1.43
C ALA A 33 3.84 9.70 0.36
N ASN A 34 3.53 9.45 -0.90
CA ASN A 34 3.98 10.34 -1.96
C ASN A 34 3.16 11.64 -1.87
N LEU A 35 3.85 12.77 -1.86
CA LEU A 35 3.22 14.06 -2.03
C LEU A 35 2.77 14.20 -3.48
N LEU A 36 1.52 14.59 -3.69
CA LEU A 36 0.99 14.78 -5.04
C LEU A 36 1.27 16.21 -5.52
N GLU A 37 1.77 16.29 -6.74
CA GLU A 37 2.12 17.52 -7.43
C GLU A 37 1.49 17.52 -8.83
N ASP A 38 1.23 18.70 -9.38
CA ASP A 38 0.83 18.85 -10.78
C ASP A 38 2.05 18.72 -11.73
N SER A 39 1.83 18.91 -13.03
CA SER A 39 2.89 18.83 -14.04
C SER A 39 3.96 19.92 -13.94
N GLU A 40 3.69 20.98 -13.19
CA GLU A 40 4.61 22.10 -12.94
C GLU A 40 5.34 21.95 -11.61
N GLY A 41 5.01 20.92 -10.81
CA GLY A 41 5.59 20.66 -9.50
C GLY A 41 4.87 21.36 -8.35
N ASN A 42 3.68 21.93 -8.56
CA ASN A 42 2.93 22.58 -7.48
C ASN A 42 2.17 21.55 -6.64
N PRO A 43 2.09 21.72 -5.30
CA PRO A 43 1.30 20.86 -4.42
C PRO A 43 -0.18 20.79 -4.80
N LEU A 44 -0.70 19.58 -5.00
CA LEU A 44 -2.15 19.38 -5.12
C LEU A 44 -2.76 19.38 -3.73
N LEU A 45 -3.68 20.30 -3.46
CA LEU A 45 -4.31 20.45 -2.13
C LEU A 45 -5.69 19.77 -2.06
N ASP A 46 -6.07 19.34 -0.86
CA ASP A 46 -7.42 18.88 -0.53
C ASP A 46 -8.34 20.06 -0.14
N ASP A 47 -9.61 19.75 0.17
CA ASP A 47 -10.62 20.75 0.53
C ASP A 47 -10.28 21.53 1.81
N ASN A 48 -9.35 21.02 2.62
CA ASN A 48 -8.86 21.66 3.84
C ASN A 48 -7.54 22.41 3.62
N GLY A 49 -7.06 22.50 2.37
CA GLY A 49 -5.80 23.14 2.02
C GLY A 49 -4.55 22.33 2.39
N ARG A 50 -4.68 21.05 2.74
CA ARG A 50 -3.53 20.16 3.00
C ARG A 50 -3.08 19.50 1.71
N GLN A 51 -1.78 19.28 1.57
CA GLN A 51 -1.26 18.58 0.39
C GLN A 51 -1.79 17.14 0.34
N LYS A 52 -2.39 16.79 -0.80
CA LYS A 52 -2.88 15.46 -1.08
C LYS A 52 -1.71 14.50 -1.15
N THR A 53 -1.93 13.31 -0.63
CA THR A 53 -0.94 12.25 -0.65
C THR A 53 -1.50 11.02 -1.37
N SER A 54 -0.61 10.20 -1.90
CA SER A 54 -0.97 8.86 -2.37
C SER A 54 -0.12 7.82 -1.65
N ALA A 55 -0.71 6.64 -1.44
CA ALA A 55 0.04 5.51 -0.92
C ALA A 55 1.19 5.18 -1.87
N LYS A 56 2.38 5.00 -1.31
CA LYS A 56 3.54 4.59 -2.10
C LYS A 56 3.34 3.14 -2.54
N LEU A 57 3.17 2.91 -3.85
CA LEU A 57 3.16 1.57 -4.38
C LEU A 57 4.56 0.97 -4.25
N ILE A 58 4.64 -0.17 -3.57
CA ILE A 58 5.88 -0.91 -3.39
C ILE A 58 5.88 -2.02 -4.44
N ASP A 59 6.90 -2.03 -5.30
CA ASP A 59 7.13 -3.16 -6.19
C ASP A 59 7.65 -4.35 -5.39
N THR A 60 6.72 -5.21 -4.94
CA THR A 60 7.04 -6.39 -4.15
C THR A 60 7.91 -7.40 -4.90
N LYS A 61 7.94 -7.36 -6.25
CA LYS A 61 8.84 -8.24 -7.02
C LYS A 61 10.30 -7.85 -6.85
N ARG A 62 10.58 -6.54 -6.77
CA ARG A 62 11.94 -6.04 -6.54
C ARG A 62 12.43 -6.23 -5.11
N LEU A 63 11.52 -6.49 -4.17
CA LEU A 63 11.89 -6.83 -2.79
C LEU A 63 12.34 -8.29 -2.62
N LEU A 64 11.98 -9.18 -3.56
CA LEU A 64 12.19 -10.63 -3.41
C LEU A 64 13.51 -11.14 -4.02
N GLY A 65 14.26 -10.30 -4.76
CA GLY A 65 15.56 -10.66 -5.36
C GLY A 65 15.44 -11.52 -6.60
#